data_AF-A0A850M084-F1
#
_entry.id   AF-A0A850M084-F1
#
_cell.length_a   1.000
_cell.length_b   1.000
_cell.length_c   1.000
_cell.angle_alpha   90.00
_cell.angle_beta   90.00
_cell.angle_gamma   90.00
#
_symmetry.space_group_name_H-M   'P 1'
#
loop_
_entity.id
_entity.type
_entity.pdbx_description
1 polymer ?
#
loop_
_entity_poly.entity_id
_entity_poly.type
_entity_poly.pdbx_seq_one_letter_code
_entity_poly.pdbx_strand_id
1 'polypeptide(L)'
;MVSKILTNPGILKQLYIPEKVIHREKEFSQLVKSISLVNTFVHGPIGSGKILLLKRVILNHNETKKDKIIYMDCSLYQTTNAIFHETLRALNRVVVSKSNYELTKRLRVRLRHLDYRMILCLDHFERLKEVETINRILSLGLGLIIVAESFDAYRRLNLEAKSNVANIIKIPSYTIDQTFDILKERAEQAFEKYTYSNLRSLADEARSPINDIKSIG
;
A
#
# COMPACT_ATOMS: atom_id res chain seq x y z
N MET A 1 16.79 -40.56 -3.63
CA MET A 1 16.02 -39.43 -4.20
C MET A 1 15.84 -38.41 -3.10
N VAL A 2 16.32 -37.18 -3.26
CA VAL A 2 16.14 -36.11 -2.27
C VAL A 2 14.73 -35.57 -2.44
N SER A 3 13.84 -35.79 -1.47
CA SER A 3 12.50 -35.21 -1.46
C SER A 3 12.64 -33.69 -1.45
N LYS A 4 12.09 -33.03 -2.46
CA LYS A 4 12.18 -31.58 -2.58
C LYS A 4 11.02 -30.99 -1.79
N ILE A 5 11.26 -30.77 -0.50
CA ILE A 5 10.30 -30.24 0.47
C ILE A 5 9.62 -28.95 -0.03
N LEU A 6 10.37 -28.11 -0.77
CA LEU A 6 9.89 -26.88 -1.39
C LEU A 6 9.56 -27.10 -2.87
N THR A 7 8.28 -27.01 -3.20
CA THR A 7 7.76 -27.13 -4.56
C THR A 7 7.70 -25.76 -5.25
N ASN A 8 7.31 -24.71 -4.53
CA ASN A 8 7.25 -23.34 -5.06
C ASN A 8 7.76 -22.28 -4.07
N PRO A 9 9.08 -22.01 -4.03
CA PRO A 9 9.66 -21.05 -3.08
C PRO A 9 9.27 -19.60 -3.38
N GLY A 10 8.74 -19.30 -4.57
CA GLY A 10 8.31 -17.94 -4.94
C GLY A 10 7.18 -17.40 -4.06
N ILE A 11 6.34 -18.29 -3.53
CA ILE A 11 5.15 -17.97 -2.73
C ILE A 11 5.50 -17.46 -1.32
N LEU A 12 6.67 -17.84 -0.82
CA LEU A 12 7.18 -17.43 0.49
C LEU A 12 7.91 -16.07 0.43
N LYS A 13 8.10 -15.50 -0.76
CA LYS A 13 8.75 -14.18 -0.91
C LYS A 13 7.86 -13.07 -0.37
N GLN A 14 8.46 -12.09 0.31
CA GLN A 14 7.76 -10.91 0.83
C GLN A 14 7.02 -10.10 -0.26
N LEU A 15 7.53 -10.13 -1.49
CA LEU A 15 6.93 -9.42 -2.63
C LEU A 15 5.83 -10.21 -3.34
N TYR A 16 5.55 -11.45 -2.94
CA TYR A 16 4.50 -12.25 -3.54
C TYR A 16 3.11 -11.66 -3.22
N ILE A 17 2.32 -11.46 -4.26
CA ILE A 17 0.94 -11.00 -4.18
C ILE A 17 0.04 -12.20 -4.51
N PRO A 18 -0.69 -12.77 -3.54
CA PRO A 18 -1.59 -13.88 -3.78
C PRO A 18 -2.79 -13.43 -4.61
N GLU A 19 -3.43 -14.37 -5.29
CA GLU A 19 -4.67 -14.08 -6.04
C GLU A 19 -5.82 -13.65 -5.12
N LYS A 20 -5.87 -14.20 -3.90
CA LYS A 20 -6.85 -13.86 -2.87
C LYS A 20 -6.13 -13.41 -1.61
N VAL A 21 -6.67 -12.38 -0.97
CA VAL A 21 -6.18 -11.91 0.34
C VAL A 21 -7.19 -12.38 1.38
N ILE A 22 -6.94 -13.57 1.95
CA ILE A 22 -7.85 -14.19 2.93
C ILE A 22 -8.08 -13.25 4.11
N HIS A 23 -9.32 -13.21 4.61
CA HIS A 23 -9.74 -12.45 5.79
C HIS A 23 -9.69 -10.93 5.60
N ARG A 24 -9.65 -10.47 4.35
CA ARG A 24 -9.65 -9.05 3.94
C ARG A 24 -10.62 -8.75 2.80
N GLU A 25 -11.58 -9.62 2.55
CA GLU A 25 -12.54 -9.53 1.44
C GLU A 25 -13.43 -8.29 1.56
N LYS A 26 -13.79 -7.94 2.80
CA LYS A 26 -14.58 -6.74 3.11
C LYS A 26 -13.79 -5.47 2.80
N GLU A 27 -12.58 -5.36 3.33
CA GLU A 27 -11.69 -4.21 3.13
C GLU A 27 -11.29 -4.08 1.65
N PHE A 28 -11.03 -5.21 0.98
CA PHE A 28 -10.79 -5.26 -0.46
C PHE A 28 -11.95 -4.66 -1.25
N SER A 29 -13.17 -5.13 -0.96
CA SER A 29 -14.38 -4.65 -1.64
C SER A 29 -14.65 -3.17 -1.36
N GLN A 30 -14.39 -2.70 -0.15
CA GLN A 30 -14.52 -1.29 0.21
C GLN A 30 -13.49 -0.42 -0.52
N LEU A 31 -12.23 -0.85 -0.61
CA LEU A 31 -11.19 -0.14 -1.35
C LEU A 31 -11.51 -0.07 -2.85
N VAL A 32 -11.85 -1.20 -3.48
CA VAL A 32 -12.18 -1.24 -4.92
C VAL A 32 -13.34 -0.30 -5.26
N LYS A 33 -14.36 -0.21 -4.40
CA LYS A 33 -15.51 0.68 -4.61
C LYS A 33 -15.15 2.16 -4.44
N SER A 34 -14.26 2.49 -3.51
CA SER A 34 -13.94 3.89 -3.17
C SER A 34 -12.86 4.50 -4.05
N ILE A 35 -11.91 3.70 -4.57
CA ILE A 35 -10.67 4.17 -5.20
C ILE A 35 -10.88 5.14 -6.39
N SER A 36 -11.87 4.90 -7.25
CA SER A 36 -12.17 5.78 -8.39
C SER A 36 -13.11 6.93 -8.05
N LEU A 37 -13.72 6.92 -6.87
CA LEU A 37 -14.76 7.88 -6.52
C LEU A 37 -14.20 8.95 -5.60
N VAL A 38 -13.60 8.55 -4.47
CA VAL A 38 -13.26 9.44 -3.37
C VAL A 38 -11.84 9.21 -2.88
N ASN A 39 -11.23 10.27 -2.33
CA ASN A 39 -9.94 10.12 -1.66
C ASN A 39 -10.14 9.32 -0.37
N THR A 40 -9.23 8.38 -0.14
CA THR A 40 -9.38 7.39 0.92
C THR A 40 -8.16 7.42 1.84
N PHE A 41 -8.40 7.36 3.14
CA PHE A 41 -7.36 7.18 4.15
C PHE A 41 -7.46 5.78 4.74
N VAL A 42 -6.38 5.02 4.66
CA VAL A 42 -6.29 3.64 5.14
C VAL A 42 -5.32 3.59 6.31
N HIS A 43 -5.72 2.98 7.42
CA HIS A 43 -4.81 2.82 8.54
C HIS A 43 -4.93 1.47 9.24
N GLY A 44 -3.86 1.05 9.90
CA GLY A 44 -3.80 -0.19 10.66
C GLY A 44 -2.37 -0.54 11.04
N PRO A 45 -2.16 -1.40 12.03
CA PRO A 45 -0.82 -1.70 12.53
C PRO A 45 0.06 -2.40 11.48
N ILE A 46 1.37 -2.43 11.74
CA ILE A 46 2.32 -3.21 10.92
C ILE A 46 1.89 -4.68 10.91
N GLY A 47 2.05 -5.35 9.76
CA GLY A 47 1.66 -6.76 9.61
C GLY A 47 0.16 -7.01 9.40
N SER A 48 -0.71 -5.99 9.41
CA SER A 48 -2.15 -6.19 9.20
C SER A 48 -2.59 -6.49 7.75
N GLY A 49 -1.64 -6.52 6.82
CA GLY A 49 -1.87 -6.82 5.41
C GLY A 49 -2.19 -5.61 4.52
N LYS A 50 -2.04 -4.37 5.02
CA LYS A 50 -2.34 -3.13 4.26
C LYS A 50 -1.70 -3.08 2.87
N ILE A 51 -0.39 -3.28 2.82
CA ILE A 51 0.41 -3.19 1.59
C ILE A 51 0.01 -4.29 0.61
N LEU A 52 -0.20 -5.51 1.10
CA LEU A 52 -0.61 -6.64 0.28
C LEU A 52 -1.99 -6.37 -0.36
N LEU A 53 -2.93 -5.90 0.46
CA LEU A 53 -4.28 -5.54 0.04
C LEU A 53 -4.24 -4.45 -1.03
N LEU A 54 -3.49 -3.37 -0.79
CA LEU A 54 -3.35 -2.26 -1.73
C LEU A 54 -2.71 -2.68 -3.04
N LYS A 55 -1.60 -3.44 -3.00
CA LYS A 55 -0.96 -3.93 -4.22
C LYS A 55 -1.91 -4.79 -5.05
N ARG A 56 -2.71 -5.65 -4.41
CA ARG A 56 -3.73 -6.45 -5.11
C ARG A 56 -4.83 -5.58 -5.71
N VAL A 57 -5.34 -4.59 -4.97
CA VAL A 57 -6.34 -3.64 -5.47
C VAL A 57 -5.78 -2.84 -6.65
N ILE A 58 -4.56 -2.31 -6.55
CA ILE A 58 -3.91 -1.51 -7.58
C ILE A 58 -3.69 -2.34 -8.85
N LEU A 59 -3.20 -3.58 -8.71
CA LEU A 59 -3.01 -4.49 -9.83
C LEU A 59 -4.34 -4.72 -10.57
N ASN A 60 -5.36 -5.17 -9.85
CA ASN A 60 -6.68 -5.45 -10.43
C ASN A 60 -7.29 -4.20 -11.07
N HIS A 61 -7.11 -3.03 -10.45
CA HIS A 61 -7.66 -1.78 -10.96
C HIS A 61 -6.95 -1.32 -12.23
N ASN A 62 -5.61 -1.32 -12.26
CA ASN A 62 -4.83 -0.88 -13.40
C ASN A 62 -5.00 -1.78 -14.64
N GLU A 63 -5.35 -3.05 -14.45
CA GLU A 63 -5.67 -4.02 -15.50
C GLU A 63 -7.11 -3.87 -16.04
N THR A 64 -8.07 -3.55 -15.18
CA THR A 64 -9.51 -3.57 -15.54
C THR A 64 -10.11 -2.20 -15.83
N LYS A 65 -9.49 -1.11 -15.35
CA LYS A 65 -10.01 0.25 -15.46
C LYS A 65 -9.07 1.13 -16.26
N LYS A 66 -9.64 2.20 -16.84
CA LYS A 66 -8.90 3.22 -17.58
C LYS A 66 -8.03 4.07 -16.65
N ASP A 67 -8.50 4.29 -15.42
CA ASP A 67 -7.78 5.04 -14.40
C ASP A 67 -6.45 4.36 -14.06
N LYS A 68 -5.46 5.17 -13.67
CA LYS A 68 -4.12 4.68 -13.31
C LYS A 68 -3.76 5.07 -11.90
N ILE A 69 -3.44 4.06 -11.09
CA ILE A 69 -2.96 4.24 -9.73
C ILE A 69 -1.44 4.04 -9.70
N ILE A 70 -0.74 5.01 -9.14
CA ILE A 70 0.71 4.97 -8.92
C ILE A 70 0.95 4.77 -7.42
N TYR A 71 1.62 3.68 -7.07
CA TYR A 71 2.04 3.40 -5.70
C TYR A 71 3.36 4.10 -5.39
N MET A 72 3.43 4.80 -4.27
CA MET A 72 4.62 5.48 -3.77
C MET A 72 4.81 5.18 -2.30
N ASP A 73 5.98 4.64 -1.94
CA ASP A 73 6.38 4.49 -0.55
C ASP A 73 7.02 5.78 -0.05
N CYS A 74 6.38 6.47 0.90
CA CYS A 74 6.90 7.69 1.49
C CYS A 74 8.15 7.46 2.33
N SER A 75 8.53 6.20 2.64
CA SER A 75 9.85 5.89 3.19
C SER A 75 10.96 6.24 2.19
N LEU A 76 10.69 6.09 0.89
CA LEU A 76 11.60 6.41 -0.21
C LEU A 76 11.36 7.83 -0.75
N TYR A 77 10.09 8.21 -0.96
CA TYR A 77 9.69 9.49 -1.55
C TYR A 77 9.12 10.43 -0.48
N GLN A 78 10.01 11.10 0.24
CA GLN A 78 9.66 11.87 1.45
C GLN A 78 9.25 13.33 1.21
N THR A 79 9.51 13.89 0.01
CA THR A 79 9.32 15.32 -0.31
C THR A 79 8.39 15.50 -1.51
N THR A 80 7.79 16.70 -1.64
CA THR A 80 6.97 17.05 -2.82
C THR A 80 7.74 16.81 -4.11
N ASN A 81 9.00 17.23 -4.14
CA ASN A 81 9.87 17.10 -5.31
C ASN A 81 10.01 15.62 -5.73
N ALA A 82 10.35 14.74 -4.79
CA ALA A 82 10.55 13.32 -5.05
C ALA A 82 9.27 12.64 -5.58
N ILE A 83 8.13 12.92 -4.95
CA ILE A 83 6.81 12.42 -5.36
C ILE A 83 6.45 12.92 -6.76
N PHE A 84 6.69 14.20 -7.07
CA PHE A 84 6.32 14.77 -8.38
C PHE A 84 7.25 14.31 -9.50
N HIS A 85 8.54 14.11 -9.24
CA HIS A 85 9.44 13.47 -10.18
C HIS A 85 9.01 12.04 -10.49
N GLU A 86 8.68 11.24 -9.48
CA GLU A 86 8.26 9.86 -9.69
C GLU A 86 6.91 9.79 -10.42
N THR A 87 5.99 10.72 -10.13
CA THR A 87 4.72 10.85 -10.88
C THR A 87 4.98 11.16 -12.36
N LEU A 88 5.87 12.12 -12.65
CA LEU A 88 6.24 12.46 -14.03
C LEU A 88 6.97 11.30 -14.73
N ARG A 89 7.82 10.57 -14.00
CA ARG A 89 8.53 9.40 -14.52
C ARG A 89 7.55 8.29 -14.90
N ALA A 90 6.55 8.02 -14.06
CA ALA A 90 5.46 7.09 -14.37
C ALA A 90 4.62 7.52 -15.59
N LEU A 91 4.63 8.82 -15.92
CA LEU A 91 4.06 9.39 -17.14
C LEU A 91 5.05 9.42 -18.34
N ASN A 92 6.16 8.67 -18.26
CA ASN A 92 7.23 8.60 -19.25
C ASN A 92 7.89 9.96 -19.55
N ARG A 93 8.01 10.82 -18.53
CA ARG A 93 8.68 12.13 -18.65
C ARG A 93 9.78 12.27 -17.62
N VAL A 94 11.02 12.30 -18.09
CA VAL A 94 12.18 12.66 -17.29
C VAL A 94 12.29 14.18 -17.24
N VAL A 95 12.41 14.74 -16.05
CA VAL A 95 12.54 16.17 -15.81
C VAL A 95 13.70 16.40 -14.85
N VAL A 96 14.55 17.38 -15.15
CA VAL A 96 15.74 17.73 -14.36
C VAL A 96 15.46 18.87 -13.36
N SER A 97 14.27 19.49 -13.43
CA SER A 97 13.93 20.64 -12.58
C SER A 97 13.88 20.28 -11.10
N LYS A 98 14.55 21.07 -10.25
CA LYS A 98 14.47 20.96 -8.79
C LYS A 98 13.34 21.80 -8.19
N SER A 99 12.65 22.61 -8.99
CA SER A 99 11.62 23.53 -8.49
C SER A 99 10.27 22.84 -8.37
N ASN A 100 9.71 22.81 -7.16
CA ASN A 100 8.35 22.32 -6.92
C ASN A 100 7.31 23.07 -7.77
N TYR A 101 7.50 24.38 -7.99
CA TYR A 101 6.61 25.17 -8.84
C TYR A 101 6.62 24.68 -10.29
N GLU A 102 7.81 24.47 -10.86
CA GLU A 102 7.95 24.00 -12.24
C GLU A 102 7.40 22.59 -12.42
N LEU A 103 7.70 21.68 -11.48
CA LEU A 103 7.15 20.33 -11.48
C LEU A 103 5.62 20.34 -11.40
N THR A 104 5.05 21.18 -10.53
CA THR A 104 3.59 21.36 -10.41
C THR A 104 2.99 21.84 -11.74
N LYS A 105 3.59 22.84 -12.38
CA LYS A 105 3.13 23.38 -13.66
C LYS A 105 3.17 22.31 -14.76
N ARG A 106 4.27 21.55 -14.86
CA ARG A 106 4.44 20.46 -15.83
C ARG A 106 3.43 19.35 -15.61
N LEU A 107 3.26 18.91 -14.35
CA LEU A 107 2.23 17.93 -13.99
C LEU A 107 0.84 18.43 -14.39
N ARG A 108 0.47 19.65 -14.00
CA ARG A 108 -0.85 20.23 -14.33
C ARG A 108 -1.12 20.23 -15.83
N VAL A 109 -0.15 20.65 -16.65
CA VAL A 109 -0.28 20.60 -18.11
C VAL A 109 -0.50 19.16 -18.57
N ARG A 110 0.31 18.23 -18.09
CA ARG A 110 0.23 16.83 -18.52
C ARG A 110 -1.09 16.17 -18.14
N LEU A 111 -1.58 16.40 -16.92
CA LEU A 111 -2.82 15.85 -16.41
C LEU A 111 -4.03 16.32 -17.21
N ARG A 112 -4.05 17.57 -17.72
CA ARG A 112 -5.11 18.06 -18.61
C ARG A 112 -5.18 17.32 -19.95
N HIS A 113 -4.10 16.70 -20.38
CA HIS A 113 -4.02 15.91 -21.61
C HIS A 113 -4.13 14.40 -21.33
N LEU A 114 -4.62 13.99 -20.16
CA LEU A 114 -4.93 12.60 -19.87
C LEU A 114 -6.43 12.38 -20.02
N ASP A 115 -6.81 11.35 -20.76
CA ASP A 115 -8.21 10.94 -20.89
C ASP A 115 -8.64 10.02 -19.74
N TYR A 116 -7.86 9.92 -18.68
CA TYR A 116 -8.09 9.04 -17.54
C TYR A 116 -7.72 9.71 -16.22
N ARG A 117 -8.36 9.30 -15.12
CA ARG A 117 -8.03 9.80 -13.79
C ARG A 117 -6.75 9.15 -13.31
N MET A 118 -5.85 9.96 -12.76
CA MET A 118 -4.65 9.48 -12.09
C MET A 118 -4.86 9.54 -10.57
N ILE A 119 -4.47 8.48 -9.89
CA ILE A 119 -4.60 8.32 -8.45
C ILE A 119 -3.21 8.04 -7.87
N LEU A 120 -2.82 8.77 -6.84
CA LEU A 120 -1.59 8.51 -6.09
C LEU A 120 -1.91 7.73 -4.83
N CYS A 121 -1.20 6.63 -4.60
CA CYS A 121 -1.24 5.87 -3.37
C CYS A 121 0.04 6.12 -2.58
N LEU A 122 -0.05 6.86 -1.48
CA LEU A 122 1.05 7.21 -0.60
C LEU A 122 1.09 6.26 0.59
N ASP A 123 2.06 5.35 0.60
CA ASP A 123 2.30 4.39 1.68
C ASP A 123 3.29 4.92 2.73
N HIS A 124 3.21 4.40 3.95
CA HIS A 124 3.99 4.88 5.09
C HIS A 124 3.94 6.41 5.24
N PHE A 125 2.74 6.99 5.23
CA PHE A 125 2.52 8.45 5.30
C PHE A 125 3.25 9.14 6.47
N GLU A 126 3.54 8.40 7.54
CA GLU A 126 4.34 8.84 8.69
C GLU A 126 5.74 9.32 8.32
N ARG A 127 6.27 8.83 7.20
CA ARG A 127 7.58 9.19 6.67
C ARG A 127 7.55 10.41 5.75
N LEU A 128 6.38 10.88 5.35
CA LEU A 128 6.26 12.10 4.54
C LEU A 128 6.68 13.32 5.37
N LYS A 129 7.71 14.04 4.90
CA LYS A 129 8.26 15.23 5.57
C LYS A 129 7.39 16.47 5.34
N GLU A 130 6.86 16.61 4.13
CA GLU A 130 6.11 17.80 3.69
C GLU A 130 4.62 17.46 3.59
N VAL A 131 3.85 17.63 4.66
CA VAL A 131 2.40 17.33 4.64
C VAL A 131 1.63 18.20 3.63
N GLU A 132 2.13 19.41 3.33
CA GLU A 132 1.59 20.28 2.27
C GLU A 132 1.58 19.63 0.89
N THR A 133 2.39 18.59 0.66
CA THR A 133 2.36 17.78 -0.58
C THR A 133 0.94 17.28 -0.85
N ILE A 134 0.18 16.95 0.19
CA ILE A 134 -1.21 16.47 0.05
C ILE A 134 -2.09 17.54 -0.60
N ASN A 135 -2.03 18.78 -0.13
CA ASN A 135 -2.80 19.89 -0.72
C ASN A 135 -2.38 20.14 -2.17
N ARG A 136 -1.08 20.03 -2.46
CA ARG A 136 -0.57 20.18 -3.83
C ARG A 136 -1.12 19.10 -4.74
N ILE A 137 -1.15 17.84 -4.31
CA ILE A 137 -1.75 16.72 -5.05
C ILE A 137 -3.24 16.98 -5.30
N LEU A 138 -3.99 17.37 -4.25
CA LEU A 138 -5.43 17.66 -4.36
C LEU A 138 -5.71 18.82 -5.32
N SER A 139 -4.93 19.90 -5.27
CA SER A 139 -5.04 21.07 -6.16
C SER A 139 -4.67 20.78 -7.63
N LEU A 140 -4.06 19.63 -7.90
CA LEU A 140 -3.80 19.13 -9.25
C LEU A 140 -4.95 18.28 -9.80
N GLY A 141 -5.99 17.99 -8.99
CA GLY A 141 -7.11 17.14 -9.36
C GLY A 141 -6.76 15.64 -9.36
N LEU A 142 -5.64 15.26 -8.76
CA LEU A 142 -5.25 13.86 -8.61
C LEU A 142 -6.11 13.18 -7.54
N GLY A 143 -6.51 11.94 -7.80
CA GLY A 143 -7.06 11.08 -6.75
C GLY A 143 -5.98 10.71 -5.74
N LEU A 144 -6.37 10.45 -4.51
CA LEU A 144 -5.43 10.19 -3.43
C LEU A 144 -5.88 9.04 -2.52
N ILE A 145 -4.94 8.14 -2.26
CA ILE A 145 -5.02 7.12 -1.22
C ILE A 145 -3.86 7.37 -0.27
N ILE A 146 -4.15 7.58 1.01
CA ILE A 146 -3.12 7.75 2.05
C ILE A 146 -3.14 6.49 2.90
N VAL A 147 -1.97 5.93 3.20
CA VAL A 147 -1.85 4.69 3.96
C VAL A 147 -0.91 4.93 5.13
N ALA A 148 -1.38 4.58 6.32
CA ALA A 148 -0.77 4.91 7.59
C ALA A 148 -0.74 3.72 8.55
N GLU A 149 0.13 3.78 9.55
CA GLU A 149 0.18 2.76 10.60
C GLU A 149 -0.90 2.97 11.68
N SER A 150 -1.29 4.22 11.93
CA SER A 150 -2.30 4.56 12.92
C SER A 150 -3.21 5.67 12.43
N PHE A 151 -4.27 5.94 13.20
CA PHE A 151 -5.14 7.06 12.93
C PHE A 151 -4.51 8.42 13.30
N ASP A 152 -3.43 8.44 14.10
CA ASP A 152 -2.77 9.70 14.50
C ASP A 152 -2.13 10.41 13.30
N ALA A 153 -1.69 9.63 12.33
CA ALA A 153 -1.29 10.09 11.01
C ALA A 153 -2.32 10.99 10.33
N TYR A 154 -3.60 10.62 10.40
CA TYR A 154 -4.70 11.42 9.86
C TYR A 154 -4.79 12.79 10.54
N ARG A 155 -4.44 12.87 11.84
CA ARG A 155 -4.48 14.11 12.59
C ARG A 155 -3.46 15.13 12.09
N ARG A 156 -2.34 14.69 11.49
CA ARG A 156 -1.31 15.54 10.87
C ARG A 156 -1.82 16.30 9.64
N LEU A 157 -2.88 15.82 8.98
CA LEU A 157 -3.49 16.51 7.85
C LEU A 157 -4.12 17.84 8.28
N ASN A 158 -4.00 18.86 7.44
CA ASN A 158 -4.71 20.13 7.64
C ASN A 158 -6.22 19.96 7.38
N LEU A 159 -7.01 21.01 7.66
CA LEU A 159 -8.46 20.97 7.50
C LEU A 159 -8.88 20.69 6.05
N GLU A 160 -8.22 21.33 5.09
CA GLU A 160 -8.49 21.16 3.66
C GLU A 160 -8.30 19.70 3.19
N ALA A 161 -7.16 19.08 3.53
CA ALA A 161 -6.90 17.69 3.19
C ALA A 161 -7.90 16.75 3.87
N LYS A 162 -8.25 16.98 5.13
CA LYS A 162 -9.26 16.20 5.86
C LYS A 162 -10.63 16.28 5.18
N SER A 163 -11.07 17.47 4.78
CA SER A 163 -12.34 17.66 4.08
C SER A 163 -12.40 16.96 2.72
N ASN A 164 -11.25 16.73 2.08
CA ASN A 164 -11.16 16.01 0.81
C ASN A 164 -11.10 14.48 0.97
N VAL A 165 -10.82 13.97 2.16
CA VAL A 165 -10.84 12.53 2.46
C VAL A 165 -12.26 12.16 2.89
N ALA A 166 -13.02 11.57 1.95
CA ALA A 166 -14.42 11.19 2.21
C ALA A 166 -14.58 9.75 2.72
N ASN A 167 -13.50 8.96 2.74
CA ASN A 167 -13.53 7.56 3.18
C ASN A 167 -12.34 7.22 4.06
N ILE A 168 -12.60 6.56 5.18
CA ILE A 168 -11.58 6.11 6.14
C ILE A 168 -11.77 4.62 6.39
N ILE A 169 -10.74 3.84 6.09
CA ILE A 169 -10.76 2.37 6.21
C ILE A 169 -9.74 1.95 7.27
N LYS A 170 -10.23 1.29 8.33
CA LYS A 170 -9.40 0.66 9.35
C LYS A 170 -9.15 -0.80 8.98
N ILE A 171 -7.88 -1.19 8.89
CA ILE A 171 -7.46 -2.59 8.70
C ILE A 171 -6.99 -3.13 10.06
N PRO A 172 -7.76 -4.01 10.72
CA PRO A 172 -7.40 -4.56 12.02
C PRO A 172 -6.20 -5.51 11.93
N SER A 173 -5.54 -5.79 13.05
CA SER A 173 -4.57 -6.90 13.12
C SER A 173 -5.25 -8.24 12.83
N TYR A 174 -4.50 -9.19 12.27
CA TYR A 174 -4.98 -10.56 12.17
C TYR A 174 -5.14 -11.21 13.56
N THR A 175 -6.17 -12.04 13.71
CA THR A 175 -6.27 -12.97 14.84
C THR A 175 -5.33 -14.15 14.63
N ILE A 176 -5.09 -14.95 15.66
CA ILE A 176 -4.25 -16.16 15.57
C ILE A 176 -4.81 -17.11 14.52
N ASP A 177 -6.12 -17.36 14.53
CA ASP A 177 -6.76 -18.25 13.55
C ASP A 177 -6.64 -17.71 12.13
N GLN A 178 -6.77 -16.39 11.94
CA GLN A 178 -6.57 -15.77 10.62
C GLN A 178 -5.12 -15.90 10.14
N THR A 179 -4.14 -15.68 11.03
CA THR A 179 -2.72 -15.87 10.72
C THR A 179 -2.45 -17.33 10.36
N PHE A 180 -3.01 -18.28 11.11
CA PHE A 180 -2.89 -19.71 10.84
C PHE A 180 -3.44 -20.06 9.45
N ASP A 181 -4.62 -19.58 9.08
CA ASP A 181 -5.20 -19.83 7.77
C ASP A 181 -4.33 -19.28 6.63
N ILE A 182 -3.76 -18.07 6.81
CA ILE A 182 -2.84 -17.46 5.84
C ILE A 182 -1.58 -18.31 5.70
N LEU A 183 -0.98 -18.73 6.82
CA LEU A 183 0.21 -19.59 6.80
C LEU A 183 -0.08 -20.94 6.15
N LYS A 184 -1.24 -21.51 6.44
CA LYS A 184 -1.70 -22.79 5.87
C LYS A 184 -1.87 -22.69 4.36
N GLU A 185 -2.54 -21.65 3.85
CA GLU A 185 -2.68 -21.45 2.40
C GLU A 185 -1.30 -21.31 1.73
N ARG A 186 -0.39 -20.51 2.30
CA ARG A 186 0.96 -20.35 1.75
C ARG A 186 1.74 -21.66 1.79
N ALA A 187 1.59 -22.42 2.86
CA ALA A 187 2.30 -23.69 3.00
C ALA A 187 1.79 -24.74 2.00
N GLU A 188 0.48 -24.82 1.82
CA GLU A 188 -0.17 -25.71 0.84
C GLU A 188 0.29 -25.45 -0.60
N GLN A 189 0.59 -24.19 -0.93
CA GLN A 189 1.07 -23.83 -2.27
C GLN A 189 2.59 -23.96 -2.42
N ALA A 190 3.36 -23.83 -1.33
CA ALA A 190 4.83 -23.77 -1.36
C ALA A 190 5.54 -25.08 -1.02
N PHE A 191 4.92 -25.96 -0.23
CA PHE A 191 5.48 -27.21 0.25
C PHE A 191 4.79 -28.44 -0.34
N GLU A 192 5.47 -29.57 -0.27
CA GLU A 192 4.84 -30.87 -0.50
C GLU A 192 3.84 -31.20 0.62
N LYS A 193 2.77 -31.95 0.29
CA LYS A 193 1.75 -32.33 1.27
C LYS A 193 2.39 -33.05 2.45
N TYR A 194 1.90 -32.77 3.66
CA TYR A 194 2.33 -33.37 4.93
C TYR A 194 3.72 -32.94 5.46
N THR A 195 4.39 -31.95 4.85
CA THR A 195 5.70 -31.48 5.35
C THR A 195 5.61 -30.30 6.35
N TYR A 196 4.40 -29.80 6.64
CA TYR A 196 4.17 -28.65 7.53
C TYR A 196 3.18 -29.01 8.66
N SER A 197 3.68 -29.42 9.84
CA SER A 197 2.84 -29.79 10.99
C SER A 197 2.67 -28.68 12.02
N ASN A 198 3.62 -27.74 12.12
CA ASN A 198 3.74 -26.81 13.26
C ASN A 198 3.32 -25.37 12.93
N LEU A 199 2.34 -25.18 12.03
CA LEU A 199 1.93 -23.83 11.62
C LEU A 199 1.26 -23.02 12.74
N ARG A 200 0.63 -23.68 13.71
CA ARG A 200 -0.09 -22.98 14.79
C ARG A 200 0.87 -22.33 15.79
N SER A 201 1.94 -23.02 16.18
CA SER A 201 2.98 -22.42 17.04
C SER A 201 3.66 -21.23 16.37
N LEU A 202 3.90 -21.30 15.05
CA LEU A 202 4.42 -20.17 14.28
C LEU A 202 3.43 -18.98 14.24
N ALA A 203 2.13 -19.25 14.16
CA ALA A 203 1.11 -18.19 14.20
C ALA A 203 1.06 -17.49 15.57
N ASP A 204 1.27 -18.24 16.65
CA ASP A 204 1.38 -17.69 18.01
C ASP A 204 2.66 -16.86 18.19
N GLU A 205 3.82 -17.37 17.73
CA GLU A 205 5.11 -16.66 17.76
C GLU A 205 5.09 -15.35 16.97
N ALA A 206 4.45 -15.34 15.80
CA ALA A 206 4.34 -14.13 14.96
C ALA A 206 3.56 -12.99 15.63
N ARG A 207 2.83 -13.26 16.71
CA ARG A 207 2.08 -12.26 17.49
C ARG A 207 2.79 -11.87 18.80
N SER A 208 3.72 -12.69 19.29
CA SER A 208 4.58 -12.28 20.40
C SER A 208 5.32 -10.99 20.02
N PRO A 209 5.37 -9.99 20.91
CA PRO A 209 5.80 -8.67 20.53
C PRO A 209 7.22 -8.73 19.97
N ILE A 210 7.43 -8.03 18.86
CA ILE A 210 8.72 -7.62 18.30
C ILE A 210 9.38 -6.62 19.28
N ASN A 211 9.51 -7.00 20.55
CA ASN A 211 10.08 -6.22 21.65
C ASN A 211 11.49 -6.67 22.04
N ASP A 212 11.98 -7.80 21.52
CA ASP A 212 13.30 -8.34 21.90
C ASP A 212 14.42 -8.07 20.87
N ILE A 213 14.33 -6.97 20.10
CA ILE A 213 15.47 -6.46 19.30
C ILE A 213 15.84 -5.01 19.72
N LYS A 214 15.67 -4.70 21.01
CA LYS A 214 16.33 -3.59 21.68
C LYS A 214 17.12 -4.06 22.91
N SER A 215 17.95 -5.07 22.70
CA SER A 215 19.04 -5.42 23.61
C SER A 215 19.92 -6.41 22.90
N ILE A 216 20.88 -5.90 22.12
CA ILE A 216 22.24 -6.42 21.86
C ILE A 216 22.79 -5.51 20.73
N GLY A 217 23.79 -4.69 21.06
CA GLY A 217 24.54 -3.86 20.11
C GLY A 217 24.57 -2.39 20.50
#